data_AF-A0A812JX96-F1
#
_entry.id   AF-A0A812JX96-F1
#
_cell.length_a   1.000
_cell.length_b   1.000
_cell.length_c   1.000
_cell.angle_alpha   90.00
_cell.angle_beta   90.00
_cell.angle_gamma   90.00
#
_symmetry.space_group_name_H-M   'P 1'
#
loop_
_entity.id
_entity.type
_entity.pdbx_description
1 polymer ?
#
loop_
_entity_poly.entity_id
_entity_poly.type
_entity_poly.pdbx_seq_one_letter_code
_entity_poly.pdbx_strand_id
1 'polypeptide(L)'
;MSRQTFGCPWSSRPQLSHLGISWDVYDRITNPGESNAVFIPTRILITRGQTQEDEYCESPAHPCKEAHDCNVGDPQVQRMECQNGFCMRRQWCPAENENWATTETHYLEFEKVELWFKSYVHYHKFGLDVTTADEKTSIPYPQRGANTYRLQDLIRMTNYAPEEFVELGAVMVLNGLFDCNLDTELCEMKVETATVDTKTGFNHVYENIYYENGVRKRDVYRMYGIRVVTFATGFGGKTKFSQIVLQLSSGIALLGTAELIADFWLMNCVPERKHYTDQKIKQMDAASDA
;
A
#
# COMPACT_ATOMS: atom_id res chain seq x y z
N MET A 1 1.53 17.72 -4.81
CA MET A 1 1.06 16.49 -5.47
C MET A 1 2.24 15.92 -6.25
N SER A 2 2.86 14.86 -5.72
CA SER A 2 3.94 14.13 -6.38
C SER A 2 3.35 13.30 -7.51
N ARG A 3 3.81 13.54 -8.74
CA ARG A 3 3.49 12.67 -9.87
C ARG A 3 4.52 11.56 -9.89
N GLN A 4 4.08 10.35 -9.63
CA GLN A 4 4.94 9.18 -9.50
C GLN A 4 4.72 8.27 -10.70
N THR A 5 5.78 8.07 -11.48
CA THR A 5 5.85 7.03 -12.52
C THR A 5 6.91 6.05 -12.06
N PHE A 6 6.48 4.93 -11.48
CA PHE A 6 7.35 3.84 -11.09
C PHE A 6 7.37 2.79 -12.19
N GLY A 7 8.55 2.54 -12.75
CA GLY A 7 8.84 1.31 -13.48
C GLY A 7 9.68 0.41 -12.57
N CYS A 8 9.11 -0.68 -12.06
CA CYS A 8 9.86 -1.73 -11.38
C CYS A 8 10.80 -2.41 -12.38
N PRO A 9 12.13 -2.35 -12.23
CA PRO A 9 13.04 -3.10 -13.09
C PRO A 9 13.22 -4.49 -12.50
N TRP A 10 13.03 -5.47 -13.36
CA TRP A 10 12.57 -6.81 -13.05
C TRP A 10 13.64 -7.71 -12.40
N SER A 11 13.26 -8.44 -11.36
CA SER A 11 13.95 -9.67 -10.98
C SER A 11 13.74 -10.71 -12.09
N SER A 12 14.84 -11.17 -12.70
CA SER A 12 14.86 -12.07 -13.85
C SER A 12 14.55 -13.54 -13.51
N ARG A 13 14.22 -13.84 -12.24
CA ARG A 13 13.94 -15.21 -11.80
C ARG A 13 12.45 -15.52 -11.87
N PRO A 14 12.07 -16.63 -12.53
CA PRO A 14 10.69 -17.07 -12.57
C PRO A 14 10.21 -17.50 -11.18
N GLN A 15 8.93 -17.31 -10.92
CA GLN A 15 8.26 -17.93 -9.78
C GLN A 15 8.00 -19.40 -10.10
N LEU A 16 8.22 -20.29 -9.15
CA LEU A 16 7.87 -21.69 -9.32
C LEU A 16 6.56 -21.97 -8.60
N SER A 17 5.69 -22.72 -9.26
CA SER A 17 4.56 -23.35 -8.59
C SER A 17 5.00 -24.61 -7.85
N HIS A 18 4.22 -25.06 -6.87
CA HIS A 18 4.45 -26.34 -6.18
C HIS A 18 4.50 -27.57 -7.13
N LEU A 19 3.98 -27.44 -8.36
CA LEU A 19 4.05 -28.46 -9.42
C LEU A 19 5.28 -28.33 -10.32
N GLY A 20 6.20 -27.42 -10.03
CA GLY A 20 7.42 -27.19 -10.82
C GLY A 20 7.22 -26.37 -12.10
N ILE A 21 6.01 -25.86 -12.34
CA ILE A 21 5.73 -24.95 -13.48
C ILE A 21 6.34 -23.58 -13.18
N SER A 22 7.09 -23.05 -14.16
CA SER A 22 7.72 -21.74 -14.14
C SER A 22 6.74 -20.67 -14.62
N TRP A 23 6.52 -19.66 -13.78
CA TRP A 23 5.72 -18.48 -14.06
C TRP A 23 6.66 -17.30 -14.22
N ASP A 24 6.66 -16.71 -15.41
CA ASP A 24 7.55 -15.60 -15.68
C ASP A 24 6.97 -14.28 -15.15
N VAL A 25 7.65 -13.19 -15.50
CA VAL A 25 7.27 -11.85 -15.09
C VAL A 25 5.90 -11.42 -15.65
N TYR A 26 5.60 -11.79 -16.88
CA TYR A 26 4.37 -11.44 -17.59
C TYR A 26 3.19 -12.29 -17.12
N ASP A 27 3.46 -13.54 -16.72
CA ASP A 27 2.42 -14.42 -16.17
C ASP A 27 2.03 -14.02 -14.73
N ARG A 28 2.97 -13.44 -13.98
CA ARG A 28 2.79 -13.13 -12.55
C ARG A 28 2.18 -11.75 -12.30
N ILE A 29 2.49 -10.74 -13.11
CA ILE A 29 2.01 -9.37 -12.85
C ILE A 29 0.74 -9.11 -13.66
N THR A 30 -0.42 -9.29 -13.01
CA THR A 30 -1.67 -8.80 -13.54
C THR A 30 -1.81 -7.31 -13.25
N ASN A 31 -2.25 -6.54 -14.26
CA ASN A 31 -2.29 -5.08 -14.28
C ASN A 31 -0.93 -4.36 -14.23
N PRO A 32 0.01 -4.64 -15.17
CA PRO A 32 1.29 -3.91 -15.25
C PRO A 32 1.14 -2.39 -15.51
N GLY A 33 -0.08 -1.94 -15.85
CA GLY A 33 -0.42 -0.52 -16.02
C GLY A 33 -0.89 0.19 -14.75
N GLU A 34 -1.06 -0.50 -13.62
CA GLU A 34 -1.46 0.15 -12.38
C GLU A 34 -0.31 1.00 -11.82
N SER A 35 -0.48 2.32 -11.85
CA SER A 35 0.54 3.23 -11.31
C SER A 35 0.62 3.09 -9.78
N ASN A 36 1.84 2.96 -9.25
CA ASN A 36 2.12 2.85 -7.83
C ASN A 36 1.48 1.62 -7.14
N ALA A 37 1.21 0.57 -7.89
CA ALA A 37 0.80 -0.70 -7.32
C ALA A 37 1.35 -1.88 -8.13
N VAL A 38 1.54 -3.01 -7.46
CA VAL A 38 1.87 -4.28 -8.09
C VAL A 38 1.09 -5.38 -7.40
N PHE A 39 0.55 -6.30 -8.19
CA PHE A 39 -0.10 -7.50 -7.69
C PHE A 39 0.81 -8.72 -7.91
N ILE A 40 1.03 -9.49 -6.85
CA ILE A 40 1.87 -10.68 -6.85
C ILE A 40 1.01 -11.87 -6.41
N PRO A 41 0.63 -12.78 -7.32
CA PRO A 41 -0.16 -13.96 -7.00
C PRO A 41 0.61 -14.93 -6.11
N THR A 42 -0.08 -15.48 -5.12
CA THR A 42 0.36 -16.55 -4.24
C THR A 42 -0.38 -17.85 -4.53
N ARG A 43 -1.62 -17.75 -5.02
CA ARG A 43 -2.49 -18.87 -5.35
C ARG A 43 -3.30 -18.56 -6.60
N ILE A 44 -3.33 -19.48 -7.56
CA ILE A 44 -4.08 -19.33 -8.81
C ILE A 44 -4.99 -20.53 -9.00
N LEU A 45 -6.27 -20.27 -9.27
CA LEU A 45 -7.22 -21.27 -9.76
C LEU A 45 -7.37 -21.11 -11.27
N ILE A 46 -7.24 -22.21 -11.98
CA ILE A 46 -7.36 -22.23 -13.44
C ILE A 46 -8.46 -23.21 -13.81
N THR A 47 -9.54 -22.71 -14.41
CA THR A 47 -10.58 -23.55 -15.02
C THR A 47 -10.53 -23.34 -16.53
N ARG A 48 -10.09 -24.36 -17.27
CA ARG A 48 -9.91 -24.28 -18.73
C ARG A 48 -11.12 -24.80 -19.48
N GLY A 49 -11.28 -24.32 -20.70
CA GLY A 49 -12.21 -24.84 -21.69
C GLY A 49 -13.66 -24.61 -21.35
N GLN A 50 -13.99 -23.57 -20.59
CA GLN A 50 -15.37 -23.26 -20.26
C GLN A 50 -16.14 -22.89 -21.55
N THR A 51 -17.33 -23.46 -21.74
CA THR A 51 -18.24 -23.17 -22.85
C THR A 51 -19.52 -22.50 -22.31
N GLN A 52 -20.24 -21.79 -23.17
CA GLN A 52 -21.64 -21.40 -22.90
C GLN A 52 -22.65 -22.28 -23.65
N GLU A 53 -22.16 -23.20 -24.49
CA GLU A 53 -23.01 -24.10 -25.28
C GLU A 53 -23.59 -25.23 -24.41
N ASP A 54 -22.84 -25.69 -23.40
CA ASP A 54 -23.38 -26.51 -22.32
C ASP A 54 -24.27 -25.61 -21.44
N GLU A 55 -25.54 -25.46 -21.84
CA GLU A 55 -26.41 -24.38 -21.34
C GLU A 55 -26.62 -24.38 -19.81
N TYR A 56 -26.38 -25.47 -19.09
CA TYR A 56 -26.59 -25.56 -17.64
C TYR A 56 -25.58 -26.51 -16.99
N CYS A 57 -24.99 -26.09 -15.86
CA CYS A 57 -24.14 -26.93 -15.01
C CYS A 57 -24.30 -26.58 -13.53
N GLU A 58 -23.74 -27.40 -12.64
CA GLU A 58 -23.77 -27.17 -11.20
C GLU A 58 -23.15 -25.81 -10.84
N SER A 59 -23.84 -25.01 -10.02
CA SER A 59 -23.34 -23.73 -9.53
C SER A 59 -22.88 -23.83 -8.06
N PRO A 60 -21.56 -23.75 -7.79
CA PRO A 60 -21.02 -23.80 -6.43
C PRO A 60 -21.56 -22.70 -5.50
N ALA A 61 -21.97 -21.57 -6.07
CA ALA A 61 -22.55 -20.45 -5.33
C ALA A 61 -24.00 -20.71 -4.86
N HIS A 62 -24.66 -21.76 -5.37
CA HIS A 62 -26.07 -22.06 -5.12
C HIS A 62 -26.25 -23.51 -4.68
N PRO A 63 -25.92 -23.84 -3.42
CA PRO A 63 -26.17 -25.16 -2.86
C PRO A 63 -27.67 -25.40 -2.67
N CYS A 64 -28.10 -26.65 -2.83
CA CYS A 64 -29.48 -27.09 -2.69
C CYS A 64 -29.55 -28.46 -2.02
N LYS A 65 -30.71 -28.79 -1.46
CA LYS A 65 -31.03 -30.13 -0.98
C LYS A 65 -32.11 -30.78 -1.84
N GLU A 66 -33.08 -29.98 -2.27
CA GLU A 66 -34.19 -30.42 -3.09
C GLU A 66 -34.31 -29.55 -4.35
N ALA A 67 -34.98 -30.09 -5.37
CA ALA A 67 -35.21 -29.36 -6.63
C ALA A 67 -35.96 -28.02 -6.42
N HIS A 68 -36.84 -27.96 -5.41
CA HIS A 68 -37.60 -26.74 -5.09
C HIS A 68 -36.74 -25.59 -4.59
N ASP A 69 -35.60 -25.88 -3.95
CA ASP A 69 -34.63 -24.85 -3.52
C ASP A 69 -34.06 -24.07 -4.72
N CYS A 70 -34.06 -24.70 -5.91
CA CYS A 70 -33.55 -24.13 -7.14
C CYS A 70 -34.60 -23.34 -7.94
N ASN A 71 -35.82 -23.16 -7.42
CA ASN A 71 -36.88 -22.46 -8.12
C ASN A 71 -36.69 -20.93 -8.07
N VAL A 72 -36.14 -20.38 -9.16
CA VAL A 72 -35.96 -18.93 -9.34
C VAL A 72 -37.11 -18.30 -10.15
N GLY A 73 -38.08 -19.10 -10.60
CA GLY A 73 -39.19 -18.65 -11.44
C GLY A 73 -38.85 -18.41 -12.92
N ASP A 74 -37.56 -18.48 -13.30
CA ASP A 74 -37.10 -18.40 -14.68
C ASP A 74 -36.22 -19.61 -15.06
N PRO A 75 -36.77 -20.58 -15.82
CA PRO A 75 -36.04 -21.75 -16.29
C PRO A 75 -34.85 -21.43 -17.22
N GLN A 76 -34.82 -20.24 -17.85
CA GLN A 76 -33.72 -19.84 -18.75
C GLN A 76 -32.44 -19.49 -17.98
N VAL A 77 -32.58 -19.12 -16.71
CA VAL A 77 -31.47 -18.75 -15.83
C VAL A 77 -31.05 -19.95 -15.00
N GLN A 78 -32.02 -20.70 -14.45
CA GLN A 78 -31.76 -21.81 -13.56
C GLN A 78 -32.87 -22.85 -13.68
N ARG A 79 -32.49 -24.10 -13.87
CA ARG A 79 -33.44 -25.21 -13.85
C ARG A 79 -33.82 -25.51 -12.40
N MET A 80 -35.07 -25.91 -12.20
CA MET A 80 -35.56 -26.43 -10.92
C MET A 80 -35.06 -27.87 -10.73
N GLU A 81 -33.75 -28.03 -10.67
CA GLU A 81 -33.05 -29.31 -10.59
C GLU A 81 -31.84 -29.15 -9.67
N CYS A 82 -31.75 -30.04 -8.68
CA CYS A 82 -30.67 -30.08 -7.71
C CYS A 82 -29.80 -31.31 -8.00
N GLN A 83 -28.59 -31.10 -8.52
CA GLN A 83 -27.67 -32.16 -8.88
C GLN A 83 -26.41 -32.04 -8.00
N ASN A 84 -25.99 -33.15 -7.37
CA ASN A 84 -24.82 -33.17 -6.48
C ASN A 84 -24.85 -32.12 -5.35
N GLY A 85 -26.06 -31.71 -4.93
CA GLY A 85 -26.25 -30.66 -3.92
C GLY A 85 -26.09 -29.23 -4.43
N PHE A 86 -26.09 -29.02 -5.76
CA PHE A 86 -26.00 -27.71 -6.40
C PHE A 86 -27.09 -27.52 -7.46
N CYS A 87 -27.55 -26.28 -7.61
CA CYS A 87 -28.54 -25.95 -8.63
C CYS A 87 -27.92 -25.90 -10.03
N MET A 88 -28.68 -26.37 -11.03
CA MET A 88 -28.28 -26.34 -12.44
C MET A 88 -28.56 -24.96 -13.04
N ARG A 89 -27.52 -24.14 -13.23
CA ARG A 89 -27.62 -22.74 -13.67
C ARG A 89 -26.99 -22.53 -15.04
N ARG A 90 -27.57 -21.61 -15.83
CA ARG A 90 -26.99 -21.14 -17.09
C ARG A 90 -25.81 -20.21 -16.84
N GLN A 91 -24.62 -20.72 -17.10
CA GLN A 91 -23.35 -20.03 -16.88
C GLN A 91 -22.27 -20.65 -17.77
N TRP A 92 -21.03 -20.21 -17.60
CA TRP A 92 -19.89 -20.85 -18.26
C TRP A 92 -19.57 -22.18 -17.57
N CYS A 93 -19.57 -23.26 -18.34
CA CYS A 93 -19.47 -24.63 -17.86
C CYS A 93 -18.20 -25.32 -18.36
N PRO A 94 -17.49 -26.09 -17.53
CA PRO A 94 -17.78 -26.38 -16.12
C PRO A 94 -17.55 -25.14 -15.22
N ALA A 95 -18.33 -25.00 -14.15
CA ALA A 95 -18.17 -23.88 -13.23
C ALA A 95 -16.85 -23.98 -12.43
N GLU A 96 -16.31 -22.83 -12.05
CA GLU A 96 -15.09 -22.72 -11.25
C GLU A 96 -15.35 -23.23 -9.82
N ASN A 97 -14.62 -24.27 -9.41
CA ASN A 97 -14.68 -24.82 -8.05
C ASN A 97 -13.36 -25.50 -7.69
N GLU A 98 -12.75 -25.08 -6.59
CA GLU A 98 -11.46 -25.59 -6.09
C GLU A 98 -11.47 -27.09 -5.80
N ASN A 99 -12.64 -27.66 -5.46
CA ASN A 99 -12.77 -29.06 -5.10
C ASN A 99 -13.03 -29.99 -6.29
N TRP A 100 -13.16 -29.44 -7.50
CA TRP A 100 -13.47 -30.21 -8.70
C TRP A 100 -12.24 -30.44 -9.56
N ALA A 101 -12.15 -31.62 -10.18
CA ALA A 101 -11.04 -31.99 -11.07
C ALA A 101 -10.90 -31.08 -12.32
N THR A 102 -11.93 -30.29 -12.64
CA THR A 102 -11.92 -29.32 -13.74
C THR A 102 -11.15 -28.05 -13.42
N THR A 103 -10.84 -27.79 -12.14
CA THR A 103 -10.12 -26.59 -11.69
C THR A 103 -8.77 -26.99 -11.11
N GLU A 104 -7.71 -26.49 -11.72
CA GLU A 104 -6.34 -26.70 -11.22
C GLU A 104 -5.98 -25.58 -10.24
N THR A 105 -5.48 -25.94 -9.05
CA THR A 105 -4.96 -24.97 -8.07
C THR A 105 -3.44 -24.95 -8.14
N HIS A 106 -2.85 -23.77 -8.27
CA HIS A 106 -1.40 -23.55 -8.26
C HIS A 106 -1.00 -22.61 -7.13
N TYR A 107 -0.26 -23.13 -6.15
CA TYR A 107 0.47 -22.32 -5.16
C TYR A 107 1.81 -21.88 -5.72
N LEU A 108 2.12 -20.59 -5.62
CA LEU A 108 3.32 -19.96 -6.16
C LEU A 108 4.26 -19.47 -5.06
N GLU A 109 5.56 -19.74 -5.20
CA GLU A 109 6.57 -19.33 -4.23
C GLU A 109 6.80 -17.81 -4.23
N PHE A 110 6.41 -17.07 -3.19
CA PHE A 110 6.63 -15.62 -3.15
C PHE A 110 7.90 -15.17 -2.40
N GLU A 111 8.56 -16.08 -1.68
CA GLU A 111 9.68 -15.74 -0.78
C GLU A 111 10.89 -15.15 -1.50
N LYS A 112 11.14 -15.60 -2.74
CA LYS A 112 12.27 -15.20 -3.57
C LYS A 112 11.96 -14.01 -4.48
N VAL A 113 10.74 -13.47 -4.40
CA VAL A 113 10.33 -12.32 -5.21
C VAL A 113 10.99 -11.07 -4.64
N GLU A 114 11.73 -10.37 -5.48
CA GLU A 114 12.41 -9.12 -5.14
C GLU A 114 11.72 -7.95 -5.84
N LEU A 115 11.42 -6.92 -5.06
CA LEU A 115 10.86 -5.66 -5.51
C LEU A 115 11.95 -4.61 -5.50
N TRP A 116 12.26 -4.05 -6.67
CA TRP A 116 13.21 -2.96 -6.83
C TRP A 116 12.46 -1.64 -7.04
N PHE A 117 12.60 -0.73 -6.08
CA PHE A 117 11.90 0.55 -6.06
C PHE A 117 12.72 1.64 -6.73
N LYS A 118 12.11 2.34 -7.70
CA LYS A 118 12.67 3.51 -8.38
C LYS A 118 11.81 4.73 -8.14
N SER A 119 12.22 5.57 -7.20
CA SER A 119 11.38 6.64 -6.68
C SER A 119 11.73 7.99 -7.25
N TYR A 120 10.71 8.84 -7.36
CA TYR A 120 10.82 10.25 -7.73
C TYR A 120 10.02 11.09 -6.73
N VAL A 121 10.69 12.05 -6.08
CA VAL A 121 10.10 12.96 -5.09
C VAL A 121 10.37 14.40 -5.50
N HIS A 122 9.30 15.13 -5.81
CA HIS A 122 9.36 16.55 -6.16
C HIS A 122 9.06 17.44 -4.95
N TYR A 123 10.03 18.25 -4.54
CA TYR A 123 9.88 19.23 -3.47
C TYR A 123 9.38 20.58 -4.03
N HIS A 124 8.06 20.69 -4.22
CA HIS A 124 7.41 21.87 -4.82
C HIS A 124 7.83 23.22 -4.22
N LYS A 125 8.01 23.30 -2.88
CA LYS A 125 8.40 24.54 -2.18
C LYS A 125 9.82 25.02 -2.53
N PHE A 126 10.67 24.11 -2.98
CA PHE A 126 12.06 24.35 -3.30
C PHE A 126 12.38 24.20 -4.80
N GLY A 127 11.45 23.69 -5.60
CA GLY A 127 11.62 23.46 -7.04
C GLY A 127 12.73 22.45 -7.35
N LEU A 128 12.92 21.46 -6.47
CA LEU A 128 14.00 20.48 -6.57
C LEU A 128 13.42 19.06 -6.60
N ASP A 129 14.03 18.21 -7.42
CA ASP A 129 13.69 16.80 -7.55
C ASP A 129 14.77 15.94 -6.89
N VAL A 130 14.34 14.96 -6.11
CA VAL A 130 15.19 13.88 -5.60
C VAL A 130 14.72 12.58 -6.24
N THR A 131 15.64 11.82 -6.82
CA THR A 131 15.34 10.56 -7.48
C THR A 131 16.34 9.47 -7.08
N THR A 132 15.82 8.25 -6.92
CA THR A 132 16.64 7.03 -6.84
C THR A 132 16.56 6.21 -8.13
N ALA A 133 15.86 6.72 -9.16
CA ALA A 133 15.64 5.97 -10.38
C ALA A 133 16.87 5.89 -11.29
N ASP A 134 17.82 6.81 -11.11
CA ASP A 134 19.12 6.81 -11.80
C ASP A 134 20.08 5.74 -11.25
N GLU A 135 19.76 5.14 -10.10
CA GLU A 135 20.53 4.03 -9.55
C GLU A 135 20.44 2.83 -10.51
N LYS A 136 21.60 2.39 -11.00
CA LYS A 136 21.72 1.24 -11.91
C LYS A 136 21.93 -0.08 -11.17
N THR A 137 22.25 -0.01 -9.89
CA THR A 137 22.60 -1.15 -9.05
C THR A 137 21.50 -1.41 -8.03
N SER A 138 21.08 -2.67 -7.96
CA SER A 138 20.23 -3.16 -6.87
C SER A 138 21.08 -3.29 -5.60
N ILE A 139 20.65 -2.63 -4.54
CA ILE A 139 21.21 -2.72 -3.19
C ILE A 139 20.16 -3.46 -2.35
N PRO A 140 20.41 -4.72 -1.95
CA PRO A 140 19.44 -5.51 -1.23
C PRO A 140 19.39 -5.11 0.25
N TYR A 141 18.19 -5.07 0.82
CA TYR A 141 17.98 -5.00 2.28
C TYR A 141 18.66 -6.21 2.97
N PRO A 142 19.34 -6.04 4.14
CA PRO A 142 19.35 -4.87 5.04
C PRO A 142 20.56 -3.92 4.87
N GLN A 143 21.19 -3.88 3.68
CA GLN A 143 22.30 -2.95 3.47
C GLN A 143 21.85 -1.49 3.57
N ARG A 144 22.74 -0.59 4.01
CA ARG A 144 22.44 0.85 4.08
C ARG A 144 22.20 1.39 2.67
N GLY A 145 21.11 2.14 2.48
CA GLY A 145 20.70 2.63 1.16
C GLY A 145 20.03 1.56 0.29
N ALA A 146 19.43 0.53 0.89
CA ALA A 146 18.70 -0.49 0.16
C ALA A 146 17.58 0.10 -0.70
N ASN A 147 17.54 -0.32 -1.97
CA ASN A 147 16.49 0.00 -2.92
C ASN A 147 15.72 -1.25 -3.38
N THR A 148 16.18 -2.43 -2.98
CA THR A 148 15.61 -3.72 -3.35
C THR A 148 15.26 -4.52 -2.10
N TYR A 149 14.02 -5.01 -2.05
CA TYR A 149 13.47 -5.71 -0.90
C TYR A 149 12.83 -7.01 -1.35
N ARG A 150 13.09 -8.09 -0.61
CA ARG A 150 12.36 -9.34 -0.80
C ARG A 150 10.97 -9.19 -0.25
N LEU A 151 9.99 -9.77 -0.93
CA LEU A 151 8.60 -9.74 -0.47
C LEU A 151 8.45 -10.36 0.92
N GLN A 152 9.21 -11.41 1.21
CA GLN A 152 9.25 -12.03 2.55
C GLN A 152 9.71 -11.04 3.63
N ASP A 153 10.71 -10.22 3.35
CA ASP A 153 11.22 -9.23 4.31
C ASP A 153 10.20 -8.12 4.54
N LEU A 154 9.52 -7.67 3.47
CA LEU A 154 8.42 -6.70 3.57
C LEU A 154 7.25 -7.23 4.40
N ILE A 155 6.87 -8.49 4.22
CA ILE A 155 5.83 -9.13 5.03
C ILE A 155 6.26 -9.23 6.49
N ARG A 156 7.52 -9.56 6.77
CA ARG A 156 8.07 -9.60 8.15
C ARG A 156 8.13 -8.23 8.83
N MET A 157 8.16 -7.14 8.06
CA MET A 157 8.03 -5.79 8.59
C MET A 157 6.58 -5.46 9.00
N THR A 158 5.62 -6.32 8.63
CA THR A 158 4.23 -6.25 9.10
C THR A 158 4.02 -7.15 10.34
N ASN A 159 2.92 -6.93 11.07
CA ASN A 159 2.57 -7.74 12.24
C ASN A 159 1.84 -9.05 11.91
N TYR A 160 1.88 -9.52 10.66
CA TYR A 160 1.11 -10.68 10.16
C TYR A 160 2.01 -11.85 9.76
N ALA A 161 1.48 -13.06 9.83
CA ALA A 161 2.22 -14.27 9.48
C ALA A 161 2.18 -14.49 7.96
N PRO A 162 3.30 -14.90 7.30
CA PRO A 162 3.33 -15.13 5.85
C PRO A 162 2.25 -16.08 5.33
N GLU A 163 1.84 -17.04 6.15
CA GLU A 163 0.85 -18.06 5.80
C GLU A 163 -0.55 -17.46 5.58
N GLU A 164 -0.87 -16.35 6.27
CA GLU A 164 -2.17 -15.68 6.17
C GLU A 164 -2.37 -15.03 4.78
N PHE A 165 -1.26 -14.73 4.08
CA PHE A 165 -1.30 -14.11 2.75
C PHE A 165 -1.53 -15.11 1.62
N VAL A 166 -1.30 -16.40 1.86
CA VAL A 166 -1.28 -17.41 0.78
C VAL A 166 -2.67 -17.71 0.26
N GLU A 167 -3.64 -17.88 1.16
CA GLU A 167 -4.97 -18.39 0.82
C GLU A 167 -5.89 -17.31 0.26
N LEU A 168 -6.08 -16.20 0.96
CA LEU A 168 -7.02 -15.15 0.57
C LEU A 168 -6.35 -13.98 -0.15
N GLY A 169 -5.01 -13.89 -0.11
CA GLY A 169 -4.29 -12.70 -0.51
C GLY A 169 -4.39 -11.57 0.52
N ALA A 170 -3.79 -10.42 0.22
CA ALA A 170 -3.86 -9.24 1.08
C ALA A 170 -3.58 -7.95 0.31
N VAL A 171 -3.95 -6.83 0.93
CA VAL A 171 -3.54 -5.50 0.47
C VAL A 171 -2.50 -4.94 1.43
N MET A 172 -1.30 -4.69 0.92
CA MET A 172 -0.19 -4.08 1.64
C MET A 172 0.09 -2.68 1.11
N VAL A 173 0.37 -1.76 2.03
CA VAL A 173 0.83 -0.41 1.74
C VAL A 173 2.29 -0.32 2.11
N LEU A 174 3.11 0.13 1.17
CA LEU A 174 4.52 0.40 1.36
C LEU A 174 4.76 1.90 1.23
N ASN A 175 5.32 2.53 2.25
CA ASN A 175 5.67 3.93 2.24
C ASN A 175 7.19 4.11 2.27
N GLY A 176 7.74 4.64 1.17
CA GLY A 176 9.11 5.12 1.11
C GLY A 176 9.19 6.53 1.70
N LEU A 177 9.71 6.64 2.91
CA LEU A 177 9.98 7.90 3.58
C LEU A 177 11.35 8.45 3.15
N PHE A 178 11.35 9.58 2.45
CA PHE A 178 12.54 10.28 2.02
C PHE A 178 12.84 11.39 3.01
N ASP A 179 13.83 11.20 3.87
CA ASP A 179 14.31 12.23 4.79
C ASP A 179 15.56 12.88 4.17
N CYS A 180 15.37 14.03 3.55
CA CYS A 180 16.41 14.73 2.80
C CYS A 180 16.81 16.06 3.45
N ASN A 181 18.11 16.24 3.66
CA ASN A 181 18.69 17.56 3.84
C ASN A 181 19.00 18.16 2.46
N LEU A 182 18.19 19.15 2.05
CA LEU A 182 18.29 19.79 0.74
C LEU A 182 19.40 20.85 0.66
N ASP A 183 20.09 21.13 1.77
CA ASP A 183 21.27 22.00 1.77
C ASP A 183 22.55 21.19 1.44
N THR A 184 22.64 19.94 1.92
CA THR A 184 23.80 19.06 1.70
C THR A 184 23.55 17.96 0.67
N GLU A 185 22.36 17.94 0.04
CA GLU A 185 21.89 16.93 -0.91
C GLU A 185 21.92 15.49 -0.36
N LEU A 186 22.01 15.34 0.96
CA LEU A 186 22.05 14.04 1.62
C LEU A 186 20.61 13.59 1.86
N CYS A 187 20.22 12.47 1.26
CA CYS A 187 18.88 11.92 1.45
C CYS A 187 18.94 10.44 1.83
N GLU A 188 18.20 10.08 2.87
CA GLU A 188 18.02 8.70 3.29
C GLU A 188 16.59 8.25 3.03
N MET A 189 16.44 7.13 2.32
CA MET A 189 15.15 6.47 2.13
C MET A 189 14.97 5.41 3.23
N LYS A 190 13.85 5.50 3.97
CA LYS A 190 13.38 4.47 4.90
C LYS A 190 12.09 3.87 4.34
N VAL A 191 11.91 2.57 4.52
CA VAL A 191 10.71 1.86 4.05
C VAL A 191 9.91 1.42 5.27
N GLU A 192 8.63 1.75 5.26
CA GLU A 192 7.64 1.29 6.23
C GLU A 192 6.53 0.53 5.50
N THR A 193 6.06 -0.55 6.11
CA THR A 193 4.99 -1.40 5.55
C THR A 193 3.83 -1.48 6.51
N ALA A 194 2.62 -1.39 5.98
CA ALA A 194 1.39 -1.61 6.74
C ALA A 194 0.46 -2.52 5.93
N THR A 195 -0.24 -3.43 6.60
CA THR A 195 -1.32 -4.20 5.99
C THR A 195 -2.63 -3.45 6.15
N VAL A 196 -3.38 -3.32 5.06
CA VAL A 196 -4.69 -2.65 5.05
C VAL A 196 -5.80 -3.67 5.21
N ASP A 197 -5.67 -4.82 4.55
CA ASP A 197 -6.64 -5.91 4.68
C ASP A 197 -5.97 -7.27 4.51
N THR A 198 -6.23 -8.14 5.49
CA THR A 198 -5.86 -9.57 5.53
C THR A 198 -7.06 -10.46 5.80
N LYS A 199 -8.24 -9.89 6.08
CA LYS A 199 -9.45 -10.65 6.47
C LYS A 199 -10.33 -10.99 5.29
N THR A 200 -10.56 -10.03 4.39
CA THR A 200 -11.33 -10.30 3.16
C THR A 200 -10.43 -10.74 2.02
N GLY A 201 -9.16 -10.36 2.09
CA GLY A 201 -8.13 -10.74 1.15
C GLY A 201 -8.19 -9.91 -0.13
N PHE A 202 -7.43 -10.33 -1.13
CA PHE A 202 -7.45 -9.69 -2.44
C PHE A 202 -7.33 -10.73 -3.54
N ASN A 203 -8.32 -10.74 -4.43
CA ASN A 203 -8.33 -11.56 -5.62
C ASN A 203 -8.58 -10.74 -6.89
N HIS A 204 -8.01 -11.21 -7.98
CA HIS A 204 -8.19 -10.67 -9.31
C HIS A 204 -8.54 -11.82 -10.26
N VAL A 205 -9.54 -11.60 -11.11
CA VAL A 205 -9.97 -12.59 -12.11
C VAL A 205 -9.57 -12.07 -13.48
N TYR A 206 -8.94 -12.93 -14.25
CA TYR A 206 -8.60 -12.71 -15.64
C TYR A 206 -9.19 -13.84 -16.49
N GLU A 207 -9.83 -13.49 -17.60
CA GLU A 207 -10.34 -14.44 -18.57
C GLU A 207 -9.62 -14.32 -19.92
N ASN A 208 -9.34 -15.47 -20.53
CA ASN A 208 -8.86 -15.57 -21.89
C ASN A 208 -9.94 -16.22 -22.76
N ILE A 209 -10.47 -15.49 -23.74
CA ILE A 209 -11.54 -15.96 -24.62
C ILE A 209 -10.95 -16.38 -25.97
N TYR A 210 -11.29 -17.59 -26.42
CA TYR A 210 -10.83 -18.15 -27.68
C TYR A 210 -11.92 -18.97 -28.38
N TYR A 211 -11.67 -19.34 -29.63
CA TYR A 211 -12.55 -20.21 -30.40
C TYR A 211 -11.81 -21.50 -30.74
N GLU A 212 -12.45 -22.63 -30.46
CA GLU A 212 -11.93 -23.95 -30.79
C GLU A 212 -13.02 -24.71 -31.56
N ASN A 213 -12.71 -25.14 -32.79
CA ASN A 213 -13.67 -25.82 -33.68
C ASN A 213 -15.00 -25.06 -33.89
N GLY A 214 -14.97 -23.72 -33.88
CA GLY A 214 -16.14 -22.87 -34.04
C GLY A 214 -16.95 -22.63 -32.75
N VAL A 215 -16.61 -23.33 -31.66
CA VAL A 215 -17.21 -23.15 -30.33
C VAL A 215 -16.47 -22.06 -29.57
N ARG A 216 -17.21 -21.13 -28.96
CA ARG A 216 -16.64 -20.08 -28.12
C ARG A 216 -16.29 -20.65 -26.75
N LYS A 217 -15.00 -20.60 -26.40
CA LYS A 217 -14.46 -21.06 -25.12
C LYS A 217 -13.81 -19.92 -24.34
N ARG A 218 -13.67 -20.12 -23.04
CA ARG A 218 -12.79 -19.30 -22.20
C ARG A 218 -12.04 -20.13 -21.19
N ASP A 219 -10.84 -19.67 -20.87
CA ASP A 219 -10.12 -20.09 -19.69
C ASP A 219 -10.22 -18.97 -18.65
N VAL A 220 -10.58 -19.32 -17.42
CA VAL A 220 -10.64 -18.36 -16.31
C VAL A 220 -9.50 -18.62 -15.34
N TYR A 221 -8.85 -17.55 -14.94
CA TYR A 221 -7.73 -17.52 -14.01
C TYR A 221 -8.15 -16.64 -12.83
N ARG A 222 -8.49 -17.25 -11.69
CA ARG A 222 -8.70 -16.51 -10.44
C ARG A 222 -7.42 -16.54 -9.64
N MET A 223 -6.85 -15.36 -9.42
CA MET A 223 -5.58 -15.19 -8.72
C MET A 223 -5.83 -14.54 -7.37
N TYR A 224 -5.41 -15.20 -6.31
CA TYR A 224 -5.27 -14.65 -4.96
C TYR A 224 -3.82 -14.27 -4.73
N GLY A 225 -3.60 -13.14 -4.07
CA GLY A 225 -2.24 -12.68 -3.86
C GLY A 225 -2.12 -11.36 -3.14
N ILE A 226 -0.89 -10.85 -3.14
CA ILE A 226 -0.51 -9.66 -2.41
C ILE A 226 -0.52 -8.47 -3.37
N ARG A 227 -1.43 -7.53 -3.13
CA ARG A 227 -1.43 -6.23 -3.80
C ARG A 227 -0.62 -5.24 -2.97
N VAL A 228 0.54 -4.86 -3.47
CA VAL A 228 1.43 -3.87 -2.84
C VAL A 228 1.18 -2.51 -3.46
N VAL A 229 0.61 -1.59 -2.69
CA VAL A 229 0.41 -0.19 -3.07
C VAL A 229 1.56 0.63 -2.50
N THR A 230 2.27 1.35 -3.35
CA THR A 230 3.46 2.12 -2.96
C THR A 230 3.14 3.61 -2.84
N PHE A 231 3.71 4.23 -1.82
CA PHE A 231 3.72 5.67 -1.62
C PHE A 231 5.16 6.14 -1.42
N ALA A 232 5.45 7.37 -1.83
CA ALA A 232 6.68 8.03 -1.45
C ALA A 232 6.37 9.37 -0.79
N THR A 233 6.81 9.51 0.45
CA THR A 233 6.59 10.69 1.29
C THR A 233 7.93 11.37 1.52
N GLY A 234 8.04 12.64 1.16
CA GLY A 234 9.28 13.41 1.29
C GLY A 234 9.24 14.40 2.46
N PHE A 235 10.18 14.27 3.38
CA PHE A 235 10.54 15.26 4.39
C PHE A 235 11.83 15.96 3.91
N GLY A 236 11.71 17.24 3.58
CA GLY A 236 12.80 18.01 3.00
C GLY A 236 13.00 19.33 3.74
N GLY A 237 14.18 19.51 4.32
CA GLY A 237 14.59 20.77 4.93
C GLY A 237 15.55 21.52 4.01
N LYS A 238 15.27 22.80 3.73
CA LYS A 238 16.23 23.73 3.10
C LYS A 238 16.31 25.01 3.93
N THR A 239 17.51 25.37 4.34
CA THR A 239 17.74 26.55 5.16
C THR A 239 17.53 27.81 4.32
N LYS A 240 16.67 28.71 4.80
CA LYS A 240 16.48 30.04 4.19
C LYS A 240 16.86 31.10 5.20
N PHE A 241 17.68 32.07 4.77
CA PHE A 241 18.13 33.16 5.63
C PHE A 241 16.96 33.91 6.30
N SER A 242 15.86 34.12 5.57
CA SER A 242 14.66 34.76 6.13
C SER A 242 14.01 33.99 7.28
N GLN A 243 14.05 32.65 7.26
CA GLN A 243 13.55 31.81 8.36
C GLN A 243 14.46 31.86 9.58
N ILE A 244 15.77 31.96 9.37
CA ILE A 244 16.74 32.17 10.45
C ILE A 244 16.47 33.50 11.16
N VAL A 245 16.32 34.59 10.39
CA VAL A 245 16.02 35.92 10.94
C VAL A 245 14.71 35.91 11.73
N LEU A 246 13.66 35.26 11.20
CA LEU A 246 12.37 35.14 11.88
C LEU A 246 12.47 34.36 13.21
N GLN A 247 13.20 33.25 13.21
CA GLN A 247 13.42 32.45 14.42
C GLN A 247 14.23 33.24 15.46
N LEU A 248 15.24 33.99 15.02
CA LEU A 248 16.06 34.84 15.89
C LEU A 248 15.25 36.01 16.48
N SER A 249 14.44 36.69 15.67
CA SER A 249 13.58 37.77 16.16
C SER A 249 12.55 37.26 17.17
N SER A 250 12.01 36.06 16.94
CA SER A 250 11.08 35.42 17.86
C SER A 250 11.77 35.06 19.18
N GLY A 251 13.01 34.56 19.12
CA GLY A 251 13.83 34.29 20.30
C GLY A 251 14.12 35.54 21.12
N ILE A 252 14.49 36.65 20.46
CA ILE A 252 14.75 37.94 21.13
C ILE A 252 13.47 38.49 21.77
N ALA A 253 12.33 38.42 21.08
CA ALA A 253 11.05 38.85 21.64
C ALA A 253 10.67 38.06 22.91
N LEU A 254 10.99 36.75 22.93
CA LEU A 254 10.72 35.90 24.09
C LEU A 254 11.55 36.29 25.34
N LEU A 255 12.75 36.83 25.15
CA LEU A 255 13.56 37.35 26.26
C LEU A 255 12.88 38.54 26.94
N GLY A 256 12.26 39.44 26.17
CA GLY A 256 11.49 40.56 26.74
C GLY A 256 10.27 40.09 27.55
N THR A 257 9.61 39.01 27.14
CA THR A 257 8.52 38.43 27.95
C THR A 257 9.01 37.82 29.27
N ALA A 258 10.25 37.30 29.31
CA ALA A 258 10.81 36.75 30.54
C ALA A 258 11.01 37.83 31.61
N GLU A 259 11.45 39.04 31.23
CA GLU A 259 11.60 40.18 32.14
C GLU A 259 10.25 40.58 32.74
N LEU A 260 9.20 40.70 31.92
CA LEU A 260 7.86 41.03 32.41
C LEU A 260 7.31 40.00 33.41
N ILE A 261 7.55 38.71 33.15
CA ILE A 261 7.13 37.63 34.05
C ILE A 261 7.95 37.68 35.35
N ALA A 262 9.27 37.87 35.26
CA ALA A 262 10.13 38.00 36.42
C ALA A 262 9.74 39.22 37.28
N ASP A 263 9.45 40.34 36.63
CA ASP A 263 8.96 41.56 37.26
C ASP A 263 7.62 41.36 37.95
N PHE A 264 6.68 40.70 37.27
CA PHE A 264 5.37 40.35 37.84
C PHE A 264 5.54 39.48 39.08
N TRP A 265 6.43 38.48 39.02
CA TRP A 265 6.70 37.58 40.14
C TRP A 265 7.35 38.31 41.33
N LEU A 266 8.38 39.11 41.10
CA LEU A 266 9.08 39.87 42.13
C LEU A 266 8.17 40.90 42.82
N MET A 267 7.26 41.55 42.08
CA MET A 267 6.34 42.54 42.65
C MET A 267 5.16 41.92 43.41
N ASN A 268 4.70 40.71 43.05
CA ASN A 268 3.47 40.14 43.62
C ASN A 268 3.72 38.99 44.60
N CYS A 269 4.69 38.12 44.33
CA CYS A 269 4.83 36.82 44.97
C CYS A 269 5.97 36.74 46.02
N VAL A 270 6.96 37.63 45.98
CA VAL A 270 8.14 37.57 46.87
C VAL A 270 7.89 38.33 48.20
N PRO A 271 8.38 37.83 49.36
CA PRO A 271 8.18 38.48 50.65
C PRO A 271 8.71 39.93 50.72
N GLU A 272 9.86 40.21 50.10
CA GLU A 272 10.47 41.55 50.05
C GLU A 272 9.95 42.44 48.90
N ARG A 273 8.78 42.13 48.33
CA ARG A 273 8.19 42.86 47.19
C ARG A 273 8.15 44.39 47.35
N LYS A 274 7.94 44.90 48.57
CA LYS A 274 7.88 46.36 48.84
C LYS A 274 9.23 47.02 48.54
N HIS A 275 10.33 46.41 48.98
CA HIS A 275 11.67 46.92 48.76
C HIS A 275 12.01 46.99 47.26
N TYR A 276 11.67 45.94 46.50
CA TYR A 276 11.86 45.91 45.05
C TYR A 276 10.98 46.95 44.33
N THR A 277 9.72 47.11 44.76
CA THR A 277 8.77 48.07 44.14
C THR A 277 9.21 49.52 44.37
N ASP A 278 9.68 49.87 45.57
CA ASP A 278 10.13 51.22 45.92
C ASP A 278 11.40 51.63 45.15
N GLN A 279 12.30 50.67 44.87
CA GLN A 279 13.48 50.95 44.04
C GLN A 279 13.14 51.08 42.55
N LYS A 280 12.15 50.32 42.08
CA LYS A 280 11.75 50.30 40.67
C LYS A 280 10.86 51.48 40.27
N ILE A 281 9.91 51.86 41.13
CA ILE A 281 8.91 52.89 40.84
C ILE A 281 9.17 54.11 41.71
N LYS A 282 9.65 55.20 41.09
CA LYS A 282 9.71 56.51 41.74
C LYS A 282 8.44 57.29 41.40
N GLN A 283 7.62 57.53 42.40
CA GLN A 283 6.43 58.39 42.24
C GLN A 283 6.89 59.84 42.11
N MET A 284 6.40 60.52 41.07
CA MET A 284 6.51 61.97 40.94
C MET A 284 5.14 62.55 41.26
N ASP A 285 5.10 63.47 42.22
CA ASP A 285 3.89 64.24 42.47
C ASP A 285 3.61 65.12 41.26
N ALA A 286 2.36 65.13 40.79
CA ALA A 286 1.95 66.04 39.73
C ALA A 286 2.20 67.47 40.21
N ALA A 287 2.99 68.23 39.47
CA ALA A 287 3.17 69.65 39.75
C ALA A 287 1.78 70.31 39.74
N SER A 288 1.31 70.67 40.92
CA SER A 288 0.22 71.62 41.08
C SER A 288 0.76 72.96 40.59
N ASP A 289 0.40 73.36 39.37
CA ASP A 289 0.51 74.75 38.95
C ASP A 289 -0.43 75.58 39.84
N ALA A 290 0.10 76.14 40.94
CA ALA A 290 -0.38 77.34 41.64
C ALA A 290 0.54 77.69 42.83
#